data_AF-A0A347UF07-F1
#
_entry.id   AF-A0A347UF07-F1
#
_cell.length_a   1.000
_cell.length_b   1.000
_cell.length_c   1.000
_cell.angle_alpha   90.00
_cell.angle_beta   90.00
_cell.angle_gamma   90.00
#
_symmetry.space_group_name_H-M   'P 1'
#
loop_
_entity.id
_entity.type
_entity.pdbx_description
1 polymer ?
#
loop_
_entity_poly.entity_id
_entity_poly.type
_entity_poly.pdbx_seq_one_letter_code
_entity_poly.pdbx_strand_id
1 'polypeptide(L)'
;MALNFVEDQQQQDLKPRITVFGVGGAGGNAVNNMIEKELDGVEFVVANTDAQALQQSNAAAKIQMGVKVTEGLGAGARPSVGAAAAEETIESIVDHLAGAHMCFITAGMGGGTGTGAAPIIAQAARELGVLTVGVVTKPFQFEGGKRMKQAEDGVEALQKVVDTLIIIPNQNLFRLANEKTTFTEAFSMADDVLYQGVKGVTDLMVRPGLINLDFADVRAVMDEMGKAMMGTGEGEGEDRAVQAAEKAIANPLLDEISLRGAKGVLINITGGYDLTLFELDEAANRIREEVDAEANIIVGSTLDTSMEGMMRVSVVATGIDAVDVNSDMPLPRRSLAEPLKQPEAATEASEAPAAAVAATAVASEASEPSFFDTAQTTAAEETDNFFNEFNDTSDDLPPPAYQPETEAAPAQAESIEAIEEDVAQFVAPQAPTPGTPSPEAMARLQAAVHNVPGREVREEAPQPATDKPRFGINSLINRMTGHSESGHETPAQQVRQQPPVQSPAVEAEADPEQERVEIPAFLRRQAN
;
A
#
# COMPACT_ATOMS: atom_id res chain seq x y z
N MET A 1 57.89 15.48 6.02
CA MET A 1 57.01 14.35 5.67
C MET A 1 55.59 14.84 5.76
N ALA A 2 54.94 15.06 4.63
CA ALA A 2 53.53 15.40 4.60
C ALA A 2 52.74 14.10 4.81
N LEU A 3 51.94 14.05 5.88
CA LEU A 3 51.00 12.96 6.13
C LEU A 3 49.81 13.16 5.19
N ASN A 4 49.75 12.36 4.14
CA ASN A 4 48.54 12.25 3.32
C ASN A 4 47.50 11.51 4.16
N PHE A 5 46.51 12.26 4.67
CA PHE A 5 45.24 11.67 5.07
C PHE A 5 44.55 11.21 3.80
N VAL A 6 44.57 9.90 3.55
CA VAL A 6 43.57 9.28 2.70
C VAL A 6 42.30 9.31 3.55
N GLU A 7 41.37 10.20 3.23
CA GLU A 7 39.99 10.03 3.69
C GLU A 7 39.58 8.62 3.27
N ASP A 8 39.32 7.75 4.25
CA ASP A 8 38.48 6.59 4.04
C ASP A 8 37.15 7.16 3.55
N GLN A 9 37.00 7.26 2.23
CA GLN A 9 35.69 7.32 1.61
C GLN A 9 35.01 6.07 2.13
N GLN A 10 34.15 6.27 3.15
CA GLN A 10 33.25 5.26 3.65
C GLN A 10 32.69 4.57 2.44
N GLN A 11 33.13 3.33 2.21
CA GLN A 11 32.62 2.49 1.17
C GLN A 11 31.13 2.40 1.49
N GLN A 12 30.31 3.21 0.78
CA GLN A 12 28.88 3.23 0.98
C GLN A 12 28.46 1.79 0.73
N ASP A 13 28.11 1.09 1.80
CA ASP A 13 27.68 -0.29 1.72
C ASP A 13 26.37 -0.20 0.92
N LEU A 14 26.43 -0.51 -0.39
CA LEU A 14 25.36 -0.34 -1.39
C LEU A 14 24.21 -1.35 -1.18
N LYS A 15 23.91 -1.68 0.08
CA LYS A 15 22.84 -2.58 0.43
C LYS A 15 21.50 -1.88 0.20
N PRO A 16 20.53 -2.55 -0.42
CA PRO A 16 19.20 -1.98 -0.58
C PRO A 16 18.61 -1.70 0.80
N ARG A 17 18.18 -0.46 1.01
CA ARG A 17 17.47 -0.06 2.21
C ARG A 17 16.02 -0.50 2.11
N ILE A 18 15.62 -1.46 2.93
CA ILE A 18 14.29 -2.05 2.97
C ILE A 18 13.58 -1.59 4.25
N THR A 19 12.36 -1.08 4.11
CA THR A 19 11.56 -0.62 5.25
C THR A 19 10.27 -1.43 5.35
N VAL A 20 9.86 -1.80 6.56
CA VAL A 20 8.60 -2.51 6.83
C VAL A 20 7.70 -1.62 7.67
N PHE A 21 6.60 -1.18 7.09
CA PHE A 21 5.55 -0.38 7.70
C PHE A 21 4.43 -1.26 8.25
N GLY A 22 4.33 -1.37 9.57
CA GLY A 22 3.18 -1.95 10.27
C GLY A 22 2.08 -0.92 10.48
N VAL A 23 0.94 -1.09 9.82
CA VAL A 23 -0.16 -0.11 9.85
C VAL A 23 -1.34 -0.61 10.68
N GLY A 24 -1.73 0.17 11.68
CA GLY A 24 -2.80 -0.16 12.62
C GLY A 24 -2.41 -1.27 13.62
N GLY A 25 -3.38 -1.80 14.35
CA GLY A 25 -3.13 -2.79 15.42
C GLY A 25 -2.53 -4.10 14.90
N ALA A 26 -3.17 -4.73 13.90
CA ALA A 26 -2.69 -5.98 13.33
C ALA A 26 -1.32 -5.83 12.64
N GLY A 27 -1.10 -4.74 11.91
CA GLY A 27 0.21 -4.47 11.31
C GLY A 27 1.31 -4.24 12.36
N GLY A 28 0.98 -3.55 13.46
CA GLY A 28 1.89 -3.38 14.60
C GLY A 28 2.23 -4.70 15.30
N ASN A 29 1.25 -5.58 15.48
CA ASN A 29 1.47 -6.93 16.03
C ASN A 29 2.36 -7.77 15.12
N ALA A 30 2.09 -7.76 13.81
CA ALA A 30 2.92 -8.47 12.84
C ALA A 30 4.38 -7.96 12.85
N VAL A 31 4.59 -6.64 12.94
CA VAL A 31 5.94 -6.07 13.07
C VAL A 31 6.61 -6.49 14.38
N ASN A 32 5.89 -6.49 15.50
CA ASN A 32 6.44 -7.00 16.75
C ASN A 32 6.87 -8.47 16.63
N ASN A 33 6.05 -9.33 15.99
CA ASN A 33 6.40 -10.71 15.71
C ASN A 33 7.64 -10.84 14.80
N MET A 34 7.77 -9.98 13.79
CA MET A 34 8.96 -9.94 12.92
C MET A 34 10.23 -9.56 13.69
N ILE A 35 10.12 -8.64 14.65
CA ILE A 35 11.23 -8.24 15.53
C ILE A 35 11.59 -9.38 16.50
N GLU A 36 10.60 -10.03 17.10
CA GLU A 36 10.79 -11.17 18.01
C GLU A 36 11.43 -12.38 17.31
N LYS A 37 11.14 -12.56 16.01
CA LYS A 37 11.75 -13.59 15.16
C LYS A 37 13.07 -13.17 14.51
N GLU A 38 13.62 -12.02 14.90
CA GLU A 38 14.92 -11.52 14.47
C GLU A 38 15.06 -11.42 12.93
N LEU A 39 14.06 -10.81 12.26
CA LEU A 39 14.16 -10.55 10.83
C LEU A 39 15.26 -9.49 10.54
N ASP A 40 16.29 -9.90 9.80
CA ASP A 40 17.47 -9.09 9.52
C ASP A 40 17.30 -8.14 8.33
N GLY A 41 18.07 -7.05 8.32
CA GLY A 41 18.26 -6.17 7.15
C GLY A 41 17.05 -5.34 6.75
N VAL A 42 16.08 -5.18 7.65
CA VAL A 42 14.90 -4.33 7.46
C VAL A 42 14.79 -3.28 8.56
N GLU A 43 14.30 -2.09 8.21
CA GLU A 43 13.95 -1.06 9.17
C GLU A 43 12.45 -1.13 9.48
N PHE A 44 12.11 -1.29 10.76
CA PHE A 44 10.70 -1.37 11.20
C PHE A 44 10.14 -0.01 11.58
N VAL A 45 8.99 0.31 10.99
CA VAL A 45 8.19 1.50 11.30
C VAL A 45 6.77 1.05 11.64
N VAL A 46 6.22 1.49 12.77
CA VAL A 46 4.82 1.23 13.11
C VAL A 46 4.03 2.54 13.07
N ALA A 47 2.95 2.56 12.30
CA ALA A 47 2.05 3.69 12.15
C ALA A 47 0.66 3.31 12.68
N ASN A 48 0.20 4.00 13.73
CA ASN A 48 -1.13 3.74 14.30
C ASN A 48 -1.80 5.02 14.81
N THR A 49 -3.12 5.04 14.82
CA THR A 49 -3.94 6.10 15.42
C THR A 49 -4.14 5.91 16.92
N ASP A 50 -3.98 4.67 17.40
CA ASP A 50 -4.08 4.32 18.82
C ASP A 50 -2.73 4.50 19.51
N ALA A 51 -2.68 5.43 20.46
CA ALA A 51 -1.47 5.76 21.21
C ALA A 51 -1.04 4.63 22.16
N GLN A 52 -1.99 3.89 22.73
CA GLN A 52 -1.69 2.79 23.66
C GLN A 52 -1.02 1.64 22.93
N ALA A 53 -1.52 1.30 21.74
CA ALA A 53 -0.92 0.28 20.89
C ALA A 53 0.52 0.65 20.47
N LEU A 54 0.80 1.93 20.19
CA LEU A 54 2.16 2.38 19.84
C LEU A 54 3.16 2.28 20.99
N GLN A 55 2.71 2.53 22.23
CA GLN A 55 3.56 2.39 23.41
C GLN A 55 4.05 0.96 23.58
N GLN A 56 3.21 -0.02 23.24
CA GLN A 56 3.54 -1.46 23.30
C GLN A 56 4.37 -1.97 22.12
N SER A 57 4.57 -1.16 21.07
CA SER A 57 5.37 -1.58 19.91
C SER A 57 6.87 -1.64 20.24
N ASN A 58 7.54 -2.68 19.73
CA ASN A 58 8.98 -2.85 19.83
C ASN A 58 9.75 -2.20 18.67
N ALA A 59 9.05 -1.60 17.70
CA ALA A 59 9.68 -0.97 16.53
C ALA A 59 10.49 0.27 16.94
N ALA A 60 11.63 0.45 16.25
CA ALA A 60 12.53 1.58 16.47
C ALA A 60 11.87 2.92 16.09
N ALA A 61 11.08 2.93 15.03
CA ALA A 61 10.32 4.09 14.56
C ALA A 61 8.82 3.90 14.79
N LYS A 62 8.17 4.94 15.35
CA LYS A 62 6.75 4.93 15.72
C LYS A 62 6.12 6.23 15.24
N ILE A 63 5.04 6.12 14.49
CA ILE A 63 4.28 7.24 13.95
C ILE A 63 2.87 7.20 14.55
N GLN A 64 2.56 8.19 15.39
CA GLN A 64 1.19 8.39 15.84
C GLN A 64 0.43 9.22 14.81
N MET A 65 -0.54 8.58 14.14
CA MET A 65 -1.34 9.21 13.10
C MET A 65 -2.59 9.87 13.68
N GLY A 66 -3.02 10.99 13.09
CA GLY A 66 -4.33 11.58 13.35
C GLY A 66 -4.53 12.05 14.79
N VAL A 67 -3.52 12.70 15.38
CA VAL A 67 -3.60 13.21 16.76
C VAL A 67 -4.78 14.17 16.92
N LYS A 68 -5.05 15.01 15.91
CA LYS A 68 -6.19 15.94 15.94
C LYS A 68 -7.54 15.26 15.71
N VAL A 69 -7.58 14.23 14.87
CA VAL A 69 -8.85 13.58 14.46
C VAL A 69 -9.31 12.53 15.46
N THR A 70 -8.38 11.82 16.09
CA THR A 70 -8.67 10.64 16.93
C THR A 70 -8.36 10.85 18.40
N GLU A 71 -7.66 11.92 18.76
CA GLU A 71 -7.16 12.19 20.11
C GLU A 71 -6.33 11.02 20.68
N GLY A 72 -5.76 10.18 19.81
CA GLY A 72 -4.99 8.99 20.19
C GLY A 72 -5.82 7.77 20.57
N LEU A 73 -7.15 7.78 20.37
CA LEU A 73 -8.08 6.71 20.74
C LEU A 73 -8.36 5.71 19.60
N GLY A 74 -7.75 5.92 18.44
CA GLY A 74 -7.93 5.06 17.28
C GLY A 74 -9.07 5.47 16.34
N ALA A 75 -9.16 4.80 15.18
CA ALA A 75 -10.09 5.14 14.11
C ALA A 75 -11.52 4.56 14.27
N GLY A 76 -11.81 3.84 15.37
CA GLY A 76 -13.16 3.32 15.66
C GLY A 76 -13.78 2.43 14.56
N ALA A 77 -12.98 1.59 13.90
CA ALA A 77 -13.39 0.76 12.75
C ALA A 77 -13.95 1.56 11.54
N ARG A 78 -13.57 2.83 11.40
CA ARG A 78 -13.94 3.70 10.26
C ARG A 78 -12.72 3.93 9.35
N PRO A 79 -12.68 3.33 8.15
CA PRO A 79 -11.57 3.52 7.22
C PRO A 79 -11.32 4.99 6.84
N SER A 80 -12.39 5.79 6.69
CA SER A 80 -12.25 7.22 6.37
C SER A 80 -11.49 8.01 7.43
N VAL A 81 -11.59 7.63 8.70
CA VAL A 81 -10.84 8.26 9.80
C VAL A 81 -9.37 7.84 9.72
N GLY A 82 -9.09 6.57 9.40
CA GLY A 82 -7.73 6.08 9.17
C GLY A 82 -7.03 6.79 8.01
N ALA A 83 -7.75 7.00 6.90
CA ALA A 83 -7.23 7.74 5.74
C ALA A 83 -6.90 9.19 6.09
N ALA A 84 -7.85 9.93 6.68
CA ALA A 84 -7.64 11.31 7.11
C ALA A 84 -6.48 11.45 8.12
N ALA A 85 -6.32 10.48 9.02
CA ALA A 85 -5.23 10.44 9.99
C ALA A 85 -3.84 10.26 9.32
N ALA A 86 -3.77 9.44 8.27
CA ALA A 86 -2.56 9.25 7.48
C ALA A 86 -2.22 10.50 6.66
N GLU A 87 -3.22 11.13 6.02
CA GLU A 87 -3.06 12.39 5.29
C GLU A 87 -2.55 13.52 6.20
N GLU A 88 -3.06 13.62 7.44
CA GLU A 88 -2.58 14.59 8.43
C GLU A 88 -1.08 14.42 8.74
N THR A 89 -0.57 13.19 8.66
CA THR A 89 0.77 12.80 9.11
C THR A 89 1.70 12.45 7.94
N ILE A 90 1.33 12.86 6.72
CA ILE A 90 1.99 12.44 5.49
C ILE A 90 3.47 12.85 5.43
N GLU A 91 3.82 14.02 5.96
CA GLU A 91 5.21 14.50 6.00
C GLU A 91 6.11 13.55 6.79
N SER A 92 5.65 13.12 7.96
CA SER A 92 6.40 12.15 8.80
C SER A 92 6.49 10.78 8.14
N ILE A 93 5.45 10.33 7.43
CA ILE A 93 5.49 9.08 6.65
C ILE A 93 6.55 9.17 5.55
N VAL A 94 6.57 10.27 4.80
CA VAL A 94 7.53 10.54 3.72
C VAL A 94 8.96 10.59 4.24
N ASP A 95 9.21 11.20 5.40
CA ASP A 95 10.55 11.25 6.01
C ASP A 95 11.10 9.84 6.30
N HIS A 96 10.25 8.91 6.73
CA HIS A 96 10.64 7.52 6.96
C HIS A 96 10.82 6.70 5.68
N LEU A 97 10.10 7.06 4.61
CA LEU A 97 10.23 6.45 3.28
C LEU A 97 11.42 7.00 2.49
N ALA A 98 11.91 8.19 2.85
CA ALA A 98 12.99 8.86 2.13
C ALA A 98 14.26 8.01 2.13
N GLY A 99 14.74 7.64 0.94
CA GLY A 99 15.93 6.81 0.75
C GLY A 99 15.71 5.30 0.92
N ALA A 100 14.47 4.85 1.11
CA ALA A 100 14.13 3.43 0.99
C ALA A 100 14.11 3.04 -0.50
N HIS A 101 14.59 1.84 -0.81
CA HIS A 101 14.51 1.26 -2.16
C HIS A 101 13.25 0.40 -2.29
N MET A 102 12.85 -0.22 -1.17
CA MET A 102 11.69 -1.10 -1.08
C MET A 102 10.95 -0.85 0.23
N CYS A 103 9.62 -0.87 0.15
CA CYS A 103 8.73 -0.71 1.29
C CYS A 103 7.72 -1.85 1.33
N PHE A 104 7.70 -2.60 2.43
CA PHE A 104 6.63 -3.53 2.74
C PHE A 104 5.58 -2.85 3.62
N ILE A 105 4.31 -2.95 3.25
CA ILE A 105 3.20 -2.41 4.03
C ILE A 105 2.39 -3.59 4.55
N THR A 106 2.46 -3.82 5.86
CA THR A 106 1.71 -4.87 6.54
C THR A 106 0.53 -4.31 7.31
N ALA A 107 -0.66 -4.86 7.06
CA ALA A 107 -1.90 -4.42 7.69
C ALA A 107 -2.95 -5.53 7.76
N GLY A 108 -3.76 -5.51 8.81
CA GLY A 108 -5.00 -6.28 8.87
C GLY A 108 -6.17 -5.48 8.31
N MET A 109 -6.80 -6.00 7.26
CA MET A 109 -7.88 -5.33 6.56
C MET A 109 -9.23 -5.53 7.28
N GLY A 110 -10.14 -4.59 7.10
CA GLY A 110 -11.45 -4.57 7.76
C GLY A 110 -11.45 -3.80 9.10
N GLY A 111 -10.29 -3.31 9.56
CA GLY A 111 -10.21 -2.30 10.63
C GLY A 111 -10.50 -0.88 10.13
N GLY A 112 -10.30 0.11 10.99
CA GLY A 112 -10.34 1.53 10.60
C GLY A 112 -8.97 2.01 10.10
N THR A 113 -7.96 1.88 10.95
CA THR A 113 -6.61 2.41 10.67
C THR A 113 -5.92 1.69 9.53
N GLY A 114 -5.74 0.36 9.61
CA GLY A 114 -5.07 -0.42 8.57
C GLY A 114 -5.72 -0.23 7.19
N THR A 115 -7.03 -0.47 7.11
CA THR A 115 -7.81 -0.35 5.87
C THR A 115 -7.74 1.04 5.23
N GLY A 116 -7.75 2.11 6.03
CA GLY A 116 -7.78 3.48 5.53
C GLY A 116 -6.40 4.09 5.29
N ALA A 117 -5.44 3.81 6.16
CA ALA A 117 -4.11 4.43 6.12
C ALA A 117 -3.15 3.69 5.18
N ALA A 118 -3.26 2.37 5.03
CA ALA A 118 -2.33 1.60 4.21
C ALA A 118 -2.28 2.08 2.73
N PRO A 119 -3.42 2.37 2.06
CA PRO A 119 -3.38 2.93 0.70
C PRO A 119 -2.69 4.29 0.61
N ILE A 120 -2.85 5.16 1.62
CA ILE A 120 -2.22 6.48 1.64
C ILE A 120 -0.69 6.35 1.78
N ILE A 121 -0.23 5.46 2.67
CA ILE A 121 1.20 5.17 2.85
C ILE A 121 1.79 4.56 1.58
N ALA A 122 1.07 3.63 0.96
CA ALA A 122 1.48 3.00 -0.31
C ALA A 122 1.60 4.02 -1.44
N GLN A 123 0.64 4.93 -1.55
CA GLN A 123 0.68 5.99 -2.54
C GLN A 123 1.90 6.89 -2.34
N ALA A 124 2.18 7.30 -1.10
CA ALA A 124 3.36 8.11 -0.79
C ALA A 124 4.67 7.39 -1.17
N ALA A 125 4.79 6.09 -0.86
CA ALA A 125 5.95 5.29 -1.21
C ALA A 125 6.14 5.19 -2.73
N ARG A 126 5.05 4.97 -3.48
CA ARG A 126 5.08 4.88 -4.94
C ARG A 126 5.42 6.21 -5.61
N GLU A 127 4.92 7.33 -5.07
CA GLU A 127 5.26 8.68 -5.56
C GLU A 127 6.74 9.02 -5.38
N LEU A 128 7.40 8.44 -4.35
CA LEU A 128 8.83 8.53 -4.12
C LEU A 128 9.66 7.55 -4.96
N GLY A 129 9.02 6.69 -5.76
CA GLY A 129 9.68 5.68 -6.60
C GLY A 129 10.18 4.45 -5.84
N VAL A 130 9.67 4.22 -4.63
CA VAL A 130 9.99 3.05 -3.80
C VAL A 130 9.17 1.84 -4.29
N LEU A 131 9.82 0.69 -4.47
CA LEU A 131 9.11 -0.56 -4.80
C LEU A 131 8.20 -0.94 -3.63
N THR A 132 6.89 -0.87 -3.83
CA THR A 132 5.89 -0.95 -2.77
C THR A 132 5.14 -2.28 -2.82
N VAL A 133 5.33 -3.09 -1.79
CA VAL A 133 4.70 -4.41 -1.64
C VAL A 133 3.74 -4.39 -0.46
N GLY A 134 2.44 -4.55 -0.73
CA GLY A 134 1.44 -4.74 0.32
C GLY A 134 1.40 -6.21 0.74
N VAL A 135 1.44 -6.49 2.05
CA VAL A 135 1.23 -7.84 2.60
C VAL A 135 0.11 -7.73 3.63
N VAL A 136 -1.10 -8.13 3.26
CA VAL A 136 -2.29 -7.84 4.06
C VAL A 136 -3.14 -9.06 4.34
N THR A 137 -3.79 -9.07 5.50
CA THR A 137 -4.73 -10.13 5.87
C THR A 137 -6.18 -9.72 5.67
N LYS A 138 -7.01 -10.65 5.18
CA LYS A 138 -8.48 -10.53 5.22
C LYS A 138 -9.00 -11.14 6.52
N PRO A 139 -10.02 -10.56 7.15
CA PRO A 139 -10.52 -11.01 8.46
C PRO A 139 -11.15 -12.40 8.37
N PHE A 140 -11.29 -13.07 9.52
CA PHE A 140 -12.03 -14.30 9.60
C PHE A 140 -13.54 -14.06 9.38
N GLN A 141 -14.26 -15.07 8.88
CA GLN A 141 -15.71 -14.94 8.67
C GLN A 141 -16.47 -14.66 9.96
N PHE A 142 -16.00 -15.18 11.11
CA PHE A 142 -16.62 -14.96 12.41
C PHE A 142 -16.54 -13.51 12.90
N GLU A 143 -15.63 -12.68 12.34
CA GLU A 143 -15.52 -11.26 12.68
C GLU A 143 -16.66 -10.42 12.07
N GLY A 144 -17.47 -11.03 11.20
CA GLY A 144 -18.70 -10.47 10.68
C GLY A 144 -18.59 -9.86 9.28
N GLY A 145 -19.70 -9.91 8.54
CA GLY A 145 -19.75 -9.49 7.13
C GLY A 145 -19.44 -8.01 6.90
N LYS A 146 -19.71 -7.13 7.87
CA LYS A 146 -19.34 -5.70 7.77
C LYS A 146 -17.81 -5.53 7.70
N ARG A 147 -17.08 -6.29 8.51
CA ARG A 147 -15.61 -6.25 8.55
C ARG A 147 -15.01 -6.79 7.26
N MET A 148 -15.55 -7.91 6.77
CA MET A 148 -15.15 -8.49 5.49
C MET A 148 -15.38 -7.51 4.33
N LYS A 149 -16.55 -6.85 4.28
CA LYS A 149 -16.82 -5.85 3.23
C LYS A 149 -15.82 -4.69 3.26
N GLN A 150 -15.54 -4.13 4.44
CA GLN A 150 -14.52 -3.10 4.59
C GLN A 150 -13.13 -3.58 4.16
N ALA A 151 -12.81 -4.85 4.40
CA ALA A 151 -11.55 -5.45 3.98
C ALA A 151 -11.45 -5.54 2.45
N GLU A 152 -12.49 -6.00 1.77
CA GLU A 152 -12.53 -6.04 0.30
C GLU A 152 -12.38 -4.65 -0.31
N ASP A 153 -13.14 -3.67 0.17
CA ASP A 153 -13.08 -2.27 -0.29
C ASP A 153 -11.65 -1.70 -0.12
N GLY A 154 -11.02 -1.97 1.03
CA GLY A 154 -9.65 -1.52 1.30
C GLY A 154 -8.58 -2.25 0.49
N VAL A 155 -8.76 -3.55 0.22
CA VAL A 155 -7.86 -4.35 -0.64
C VAL A 155 -7.91 -3.80 -2.06
N GLU A 156 -9.09 -3.48 -2.58
CA GLU A 156 -9.25 -2.87 -3.90
C GLU A 156 -8.58 -1.50 -3.99
N ALA A 157 -8.73 -0.67 -2.95
CA ALA A 157 -8.08 0.63 -2.88
C ALA A 157 -6.54 0.49 -2.84
N LEU A 158 -6.02 -0.43 -2.03
CA LEU A 158 -4.59 -0.68 -1.89
C LEU A 158 -3.99 -1.23 -3.19
N GLN A 159 -4.70 -2.14 -3.87
CA GLN A 159 -4.24 -2.74 -5.13
C GLN A 159 -3.95 -1.69 -6.21
N LYS A 160 -4.67 -0.57 -6.23
CA LYS A 160 -4.47 0.50 -7.22
C LYS A 160 -3.16 1.27 -7.02
N VAL A 161 -2.60 1.24 -5.80
CA VAL A 161 -1.49 2.09 -5.38
C VAL A 161 -0.21 1.34 -5.04
N VAL A 162 -0.24 0.00 -4.90
CA VAL A 162 0.95 -0.84 -4.72
C VAL A 162 1.41 -1.46 -6.03
N ASP A 163 2.68 -1.86 -6.09
CA ASP A 163 3.23 -2.58 -7.25
C ASP A 163 2.85 -4.07 -7.19
N THR A 164 2.93 -4.66 -6.00
CA THR A 164 2.46 -6.02 -5.71
C THR A 164 1.67 -6.06 -4.41
N LEU A 165 0.55 -6.81 -4.38
CA LEU A 165 -0.31 -7.01 -3.22
C LEU A 165 -0.44 -8.50 -2.89
N ILE A 166 0.24 -8.95 -1.84
CA ILE A 166 0.09 -10.29 -1.26
C ILE A 166 -1.12 -10.28 -0.32
N ILE A 167 -2.13 -11.07 -0.68
CA ILE A 167 -3.38 -11.18 0.09
C ILE A 167 -3.41 -12.51 0.84
N ILE A 168 -3.53 -12.44 2.16
CA ILE A 168 -3.61 -13.60 3.04
C ILE A 168 -5.05 -13.73 3.57
N PRO A 169 -5.83 -14.69 3.09
CA PRO A 169 -7.16 -14.94 3.63
C PRO A 169 -7.04 -15.69 4.97
N ASN A 170 -7.34 -15.04 6.09
CA ASN A 170 -7.25 -15.69 7.42
C ASN A 170 -8.14 -16.94 7.52
N GLN A 171 -9.21 -17.02 6.73
CA GLN A 171 -10.06 -18.20 6.65
C GLN A 171 -9.27 -19.47 6.26
N ASN A 172 -8.22 -19.35 5.43
CA ASN A 172 -7.43 -20.50 5.00
C ASN A 172 -6.50 -21.01 6.12
N LEU A 173 -6.22 -20.20 7.14
CA LEU A 173 -5.46 -20.62 8.32
C LEU A 173 -6.19 -21.71 9.11
N PHE A 174 -7.52 -21.79 9.02
CA PHE A 174 -8.28 -22.90 9.63
C PHE A 174 -7.99 -24.26 9.00
N ARG A 175 -7.51 -24.30 7.75
CA ARG A 175 -7.08 -25.56 7.11
C ARG A 175 -5.75 -26.05 7.67
N LEU A 176 -4.99 -25.15 8.30
CA LEU A 176 -3.72 -25.44 8.97
C LEU A 176 -3.89 -25.64 10.48
N ALA A 177 -4.99 -25.14 11.06
CA ALA A 177 -5.33 -25.24 12.47
C ALA A 177 -6.05 -26.56 12.83
N ASN A 178 -6.09 -26.89 14.12
CA ASN A 178 -6.83 -28.05 14.63
C ASN A 178 -7.99 -27.59 15.54
N GLU A 179 -8.86 -28.51 15.97
CA GLU A 179 -10.04 -28.20 16.80
C GLU A 179 -9.71 -27.59 18.17
N LYS A 180 -8.45 -27.63 18.60
CA LYS A 180 -7.97 -27.06 19.87
C LYS A 180 -7.36 -25.67 19.72
N THR A 181 -7.16 -25.20 18.49
CA THR A 181 -6.54 -23.91 18.23
C THR A 181 -7.43 -22.79 18.79
N THR A 182 -6.85 -22.01 19.70
CA THR A 182 -7.52 -20.87 20.35
C THR A 182 -7.56 -19.65 19.44
N PHE A 183 -8.40 -18.66 19.76
CA PHE A 183 -8.44 -17.40 19.01
C PHE A 183 -7.09 -16.68 18.99
N THR A 184 -6.39 -16.66 20.13
CA THR A 184 -5.05 -16.08 20.26
C THR A 184 -4.03 -16.76 19.36
N GLU A 185 -4.06 -18.09 19.30
CA GLU A 185 -3.18 -18.85 18.40
C GLU A 185 -3.53 -18.59 16.93
N ALA A 186 -4.80 -18.47 16.58
CA ALA A 186 -5.21 -18.18 15.21
C ALA A 186 -4.71 -16.81 14.70
N PHE A 187 -4.70 -15.77 15.55
CA PHE A 187 -4.11 -14.48 15.19
C PHE A 187 -2.57 -14.56 15.12
N SER A 188 -1.94 -15.30 16.04
CA SER A 188 -0.50 -15.56 15.97
C SER A 188 -0.12 -16.29 14.67
N MET A 189 -0.95 -17.22 14.19
CA MET A 189 -0.75 -17.87 12.89
C MET A 189 -0.84 -16.86 11.73
N ALA A 190 -1.72 -15.87 11.81
CA ALA A 190 -1.80 -14.81 10.81
C ALA A 190 -0.54 -13.93 10.82
N ASP A 191 -0.05 -13.56 12.00
CA ASP A 191 1.20 -12.81 12.17
C ASP A 191 2.40 -13.60 11.63
N ASP A 192 2.40 -14.92 11.79
CA ASP A 192 3.42 -15.82 11.27
C ASP A 192 3.43 -15.88 9.75
N VAL A 193 2.25 -15.90 9.13
CA VAL A 193 2.13 -15.87 7.67
C VAL A 193 2.53 -14.50 7.11
N LEU A 194 2.20 -13.40 7.80
CA LEU A 194 2.69 -12.07 7.44
C LEU A 194 4.23 -12.00 7.51
N TYR A 195 4.83 -12.55 8.57
CA TYR A 195 6.27 -12.69 8.70
C TYR A 195 6.88 -13.49 7.55
N GLN A 196 6.32 -14.67 7.23
CA GLN A 196 6.78 -15.46 6.09
C GLN A 196 6.65 -14.70 4.76
N GLY A 197 5.58 -13.91 4.60
CA GLY A 197 5.33 -13.02 3.46
C GLY A 197 6.48 -12.05 3.19
N VAL A 198 6.92 -11.36 4.25
CA VAL A 198 8.02 -10.39 4.17
C VAL A 198 9.37 -11.11 4.10
N LYS A 199 9.59 -12.14 4.93
CA LYS A 199 10.85 -12.92 4.97
C LYS A 199 11.16 -13.57 3.64
N GLY A 200 10.15 -14.17 2.99
CA GLY A 200 10.33 -14.89 1.73
C GLY A 200 10.98 -14.06 0.63
N VAL A 201 10.69 -12.75 0.60
CA VAL A 201 11.25 -11.80 -0.37
C VAL A 201 12.53 -11.13 0.16
N THR A 202 12.55 -10.73 1.44
CA THR A 202 13.68 -9.99 2.03
C THR A 202 14.94 -10.82 2.19
N ASP A 203 14.81 -12.10 2.54
CA ASP A 203 15.95 -13.03 2.68
C ASP A 203 16.81 -13.10 1.43
N LEU A 204 16.16 -13.11 0.24
CA LEU A 204 16.82 -13.19 -1.06
C LEU A 204 17.76 -12.03 -1.36
N MET A 205 17.55 -10.89 -0.71
CA MET A 205 18.32 -9.66 -0.92
C MET A 205 19.34 -9.41 0.20
N VAL A 206 18.97 -9.74 1.44
CA VAL A 206 19.72 -9.38 2.63
C VAL A 206 20.75 -10.45 2.98
N ARG A 207 20.36 -11.72 2.91
CA ARG A 207 21.19 -12.83 3.37
C ARG A 207 21.97 -13.44 2.22
N PRO A 208 23.25 -13.78 2.43
CA PRO A 208 24.03 -14.47 1.41
C PRO A 208 23.49 -15.90 1.21
N GLY A 209 23.33 -16.30 -0.03
CA GLY A 209 23.11 -17.67 -0.45
C GLY A 209 24.01 -18.09 -1.60
N LEU A 210 23.76 -19.30 -2.12
CA LEU A 210 24.51 -19.88 -3.25
C LEU A 210 24.21 -19.14 -4.56
N ILE A 211 22.94 -18.76 -4.73
CA ILE A 211 22.39 -17.94 -5.81
C ILE A 211 21.79 -16.70 -5.16
N ASN A 212 22.58 -15.62 -5.09
CA ASN A 212 22.11 -14.32 -4.66
C ASN A 212 21.38 -13.64 -5.82
N LEU A 213 20.24 -13.04 -5.53
CA LEU A 213 19.51 -12.21 -6.48
C LEU A 213 19.86 -10.75 -6.22
N ASP A 214 19.94 -9.96 -7.29
CA ASP A 214 20.05 -8.53 -7.14
C ASP A 214 18.67 -7.88 -6.95
N PHE A 215 18.66 -6.61 -6.54
CA PHE A 215 17.41 -5.88 -6.35
C PHE A 215 16.66 -5.67 -7.67
N ALA A 216 17.35 -5.61 -8.81
CA ALA A 216 16.75 -5.37 -10.11
C ALA A 216 15.97 -6.59 -10.60
N ASP A 217 16.48 -7.80 -10.34
CA ASP A 217 15.81 -9.08 -10.60
C ASP A 217 14.47 -9.15 -9.87
N VAL A 218 14.47 -8.91 -8.55
CA VAL A 218 13.22 -8.92 -7.77
C VAL A 218 12.27 -7.81 -8.22
N ARG A 219 12.80 -6.61 -8.49
CA ARG A 219 11.98 -5.51 -9.03
C ARG A 219 11.33 -5.89 -10.35
N ALA A 220 12.04 -6.55 -11.27
CA ALA A 220 11.49 -6.95 -12.57
C ALA A 220 10.31 -7.93 -12.48
N VAL A 221 10.21 -8.70 -11.40
CA VAL A 221 9.09 -9.64 -11.16
C VAL A 221 7.99 -9.06 -10.27
N MET A 222 8.24 -8.00 -9.50
CA MET A 222 7.26 -7.44 -8.57
C MET A 222 6.73 -6.05 -8.98
N ASP A 223 7.33 -5.40 -9.99
CA ASP A 223 6.90 -4.09 -10.48
C ASP A 223 5.58 -4.21 -11.27
N GLU A 224 4.56 -3.46 -10.84
CA GLU A 224 3.23 -3.36 -11.50
C GLU A 224 2.50 -4.70 -11.76
N MET A 225 2.72 -5.73 -10.94
CA MET A 225 2.10 -7.06 -11.12
C MET A 225 0.74 -7.22 -10.42
N GLY A 226 0.36 -6.29 -9.55
CA GLY A 226 -0.95 -6.31 -8.89
C GLY A 226 -1.04 -7.43 -7.86
N LYS A 227 -2.05 -8.31 -7.94
CA LYS A 227 -2.27 -9.34 -6.91
C LYS A 227 -1.21 -10.43 -6.95
N ALA A 228 -0.84 -10.88 -5.75
CA ALA A 228 0.07 -11.97 -5.52
C ALA A 228 -0.41 -12.88 -4.39
N MET A 229 0.10 -14.10 -4.41
CA MET A 229 -0.14 -15.14 -3.41
C MET A 229 1.17 -15.79 -3.02
N MET A 230 1.19 -16.41 -1.83
CA MET A 230 2.39 -17.06 -1.32
C MET A 230 2.09 -18.45 -0.77
N GLY A 231 2.98 -19.40 -1.07
CA GLY A 231 3.01 -20.71 -0.45
C GLY A 231 4.40 -21.03 0.10
N THR A 232 4.45 -21.68 1.25
CA THR A 232 5.71 -22.15 1.87
C THR A 232 5.60 -23.62 2.21
N GLY A 233 6.68 -24.36 2.00
CA GLY A 233 6.80 -25.77 2.35
C GLY A 233 8.16 -26.10 2.93
N GLU A 234 8.19 -27.09 3.82
CA GLU A 234 9.42 -27.58 4.47
C GLU A 234 9.56 -29.09 4.26
N GLY A 235 10.77 -29.53 3.98
CA GLY A 235 11.13 -30.94 3.76
C GLY A 235 12.38 -31.33 4.53
N GLU A 236 12.50 -32.62 4.84
CA GLU A 236 13.65 -33.23 5.51
C GLU A 236 13.98 -34.58 4.87
N GLY A 237 15.22 -35.05 5.04
CA GLY A 237 15.68 -36.33 4.48
C GLY A 237 16.18 -36.24 3.03
N GLU A 238 16.25 -37.38 2.34
CA GLU A 238 16.83 -37.50 0.99
C GLU A 238 15.96 -36.81 -0.08
N ASP A 239 14.64 -36.90 0.03
CA ASP A 239 13.69 -36.28 -0.92
C ASP A 239 13.20 -34.89 -0.45
N ARG A 240 13.96 -34.22 0.43
CA ARG A 240 13.51 -32.95 1.06
C ARG A 240 13.19 -31.86 0.04
N ALA A 241 13.89 -31.83 -1.09
CA ALA A 241 13.69 -30.85 -2.15
C ALA A 241 12.30 -30.92 -2.78
N VAL A 242 11.93 -32.11 -3.25
CA VAL A 242 10.63 -32.38 -3.85
C VAL A 242 9.52 -32.19 -2.81
N GLN A 243 9.70 -32.75 -1.60
CA GLN A 243 8.70 -32.62 -0.54
C GLN A 243 8.44 -31.15 -0.14
N ALA A 244 9.49 -30.34 -0.03
CA ALA A 244 9.34 -28.93 0.29
C ALA A 244 8.63 -28.17 -0.84
N ALA A 245 8.99 -28.43 -2.09
CA ALA A 245 8.34 -27.84 -3.26
C ALA A 245 6.86 -28.23 -3.34
N GLU A 246 6.52 -29.52 -3.18
CA GLU A 246 5.14 -30.00 -3.21
C GLU A 246 4.28 -29.40 -2.09
N LYS A 247 4.84 -29.30 -0.87
CA LYS A 247 4.15 -28.63 0.25
C LYS A 247 3.97 -27.13 0.01
N ALA A 248 4.90 -26.48 -0.68
CA ALA A 248 4.78 -25.06 -1.03
C ALA A 248 3.66 -24.83 -2.05
N ILE A 249 3.55 -25.71 -3.06
CA ILE A 249 2.51 -25.67 -4.10
C ILE A 249 1.13 -25.99 -3.50
N ALA A 250 1.05 -27.03 -2.65
CA ALA A 250 -0.19 -27.45 -2.00
C ALA A 250 -0.57 -26.62 -0.76
N ASN A 251 0.13 -25.51 -0.52
CA ASN A 251 -0.12 -24.67 0.65
C ASN A 251 -1.51 -24.02 0.54
N PRO A 252 -2.37 -24.09 1.58
CA PRO A 252 -3.71 -23.50 1.54
C PRO A 252 -3.78 -21.99 1.27
N LEU A 253 -2.67 -21.27 1.40
CA LEU A 253 -2.55 -19.85 1.10
C LEU A 253 -2.31 -19.56 -0.39
N LEU A 254 -2.00 -20.60 -1.15
CA LEU A 254 -1.77 -20.58 -2.59
C LEU A 254 -2.91 -21.36 -3.27
N ASP A 255 -3.60 -20.74 -4.21
CA ASP A 255 -4.61 -21.42 -5.01
C ASP A 255 -3.96 -22.04 -6.25
N GLU A 256 -4.17 -23.35 -6.47
CA GLU A 256 -3.58 -24.09 -7.60
C GLU A 256 -3.98 -23.49 -8.95
N ILE A 257 -5.22 -22.98 -9.07
CA ILE A 257 -5.69 -22.31 -10.30
C ILE A 257 -4.92 -21.02 -10.54
N SER A 258 -4.58 -20.32 -9.47
CA SER A 258 -3.87 -19.05 -9.51
C SER A 258 -2.40 -19.22 -9.90
N LEU A 259 -1.76 -20.31 -9.48
CA LEU A 259 -0.35 -20.58 -9.80
C LEU A 259 -0.13 -20.78 -11.30
N ARG A 260 -1.07 -21.45 -11.97
CA ARG A 260 -1.03 -21.68 -13.44
C ARG A 260 -1.24 -20.41 -14.26
N GLY A 261 -1.86 -19.39 -13.69
CA GLY A 261 -2.10 -18.10 -14.35
C GLY A 261 -1.07 -17.02 -14.01
N ALA A 262 -0.10 -17.31 -13.15
CA ALA A 262 0.87 -16.33 -12.68
C ALA A 262 1.85 -15.94 -13.80
N LYS A 263 2.03 -14.63 -14.00
CA LYS A 263 2.97 -14.08 -15.00
C LYS A 263 4.41 -13.99 -14.48
N GLY A 264 4.57 -13.91 -13.16
CA GLY A 264 5.87 -13.84 -12.51
C GLY A 264 5.89 -14.70 -11.25
N VAL A 265 6.96 -15.47 -11.06
CA VAL A 265 7.09 -16.38 -9.92
C VAL A 265 8.47 -16.20 -9.30
N LEU A 266 8.49 -15.86 -8.01
CA LEU A 266 9.71 -15.78 -7.21
C LEU A 266 9.81 -17.02 -6.32
N ILE A 267 10.91 -17.76 -6.46
CA ILE A 267 11.19 -18.98 -5.70
C ILE A 267 12.38 -18.71 -4.79
N ASN A 268 12.18 -18.79 -3.48
CA ASN A 268 13.24 -18.72 -2.48
C ASN A 268 13.45 -20.11 -1.85
N ILE A 269 14.65 -20.65 -1.99
CA ILE A 269 15.05 -21.92 -1.40
C ILE A 269 16.01 -21.66 -0.25
N THR A 270 15.59 -21.96 0.97
CA THR A 270 16.39 -21.81 2.19
C THR A 270 16.88 -23.17 2.68
N GLY A 271 18.17 -23.29 2.99
CA GLY A 271 18.78 -24.50 3.53
C GLY A 271 20.12 -24.25 4.20
N GLY A 272 20.71 -25.29 4.80
CA GLY A 272 22.03 -25.23 5.43
C GLY A 272 23.20 -25.29 4.43
N TYR A 273 24.41 -25.47 4.96
CA TYR A 273 25.62 -25.68 4.14
C TYR A 273 25.62 -27.03 3.39
N ASP A 274 24.70 -27.91 3.74
CA ASP A 274 24.44 -29.19 3.11
C ASP A 274 23.50 -29.08 1.90
N LEU A 275 23.03 -27.88 1.55
CA LEU A 275 22.22 -27.64 0.36
C LEU A 275 23.04 -27.89 -0.91
N THR A 276 22.58 -28.82 -1.74
CA THR A 276 23.23 -29.16 -3.01
C THR A 276 22.57 -28.47 -4.21
N LEU A 277 23.34 -28.28 -5.28
CA LEU A 277 22.82 -27.74 -6.55
C LEU A 277 21.75 -28.65 -7.17
N PHE A 278 21.87 -29.97 -6.98
CA PHE A 278 20.91 -30.95 -7.51
C PHE A 278 19.54 -30.78 -6.86
N GLU A 279 19.50 -30.66 -5.53
CA GLU A 279 18.27 -30.41 -4.79
C GLU A 279 17.62 -29.07 -5.17
N LEU A 280 18.45 -28.04 -5.40
CA LEU A 280 17.96 -26.73 -5.83
C LEU A 280 17.30 -26.80 -7.22
N ASP A 281 17.93 -27.48 -8.17
CA ASP A 281 17.38 -27.69 -9.51
C ASP A 281 16.11 -28.55 -9.47
N GLU A 282 16.08 -29.60 -8.64
CA GLU A 282 14.92 -30.47 -8.49
C GLU A 282 13.70 -29.73 -7.92
N ALA A 283 13.88 -28.95 -6.85
CA ALA A 283 12.82 -28.12 -6.28
C ALA A 283 12.31 -27.07 -7.27
N ALA A 284 13.22 -26.40 -7.99
CA ALA A 284 12.85 -25.39 -8.98
C ALA A 284 12.11 -25.99 -10.18
N ASN A 285 12.55 -27.13 -10.70
CA ASN A 285 11.89 -27.82 -11.80
C ASN A 285 10.50 -28.32 -11.41
N ARG A 286 10.33 -28.84 -10.19
CA ARG A 286 9.01 -29.28 -9.70
C ARG A 286 7.98 -28.14 -9.65
N ILE A 287 8.40 -26.92 -9.27
CA ILE A 287 7.52 -25.74 -9.30
C ILE A 287 7.30 -25.28 -10.75
N ARG A 288 8.33 -25.33 -11.59
CA ARG A 288 8.24 -24.96 -13.01
C ARG A 288 7.18 -25.77 -13.77
N GLU A 289 6.95 -27.02 -13.38
CA GLU A 289 5.93 -27.88 -14.00
C GLU A 289 4.49 -27.43 -13.73
N GLU A 290 4.23 -26.67 -12.67
CA GLU A 290 2.88 -26.23 -12.29
C GLU A 290 2.56 -24.78 -12.71
N VAL A 291 3.58 -24.00 -13.11
CA VAL A 291 3.43 -22.60 -13.51
C VAL A 291 3.31 -22.48 -15.04
N ASP A 292 2.86 -21.33 -15.53
CA ASP A 292 2.79 -21.07 -16.97
C ASP A 292 4.18 -21.12 -17.62
N ALA A 293 4.26 -21.67 -18.83
CA ALA A 293 5.52 -21.82 -19.55
C ALA A 293 6.14 -20.48 -20.01
N GLU A 294 5.33 -19.42 -20.12
CA GLU A 294 5.75 -18.05 -20.42
C GLU A 294 5.95 -17.20 -19.15
N ALA A 295 5.75 -17.75 -17.95
CA ALA A 295 5.95 -17.04 -16.70
C ALA A 295 7.44 -16.68 -16.50
N ASN A 296 7.70 -15.47 -16.01
CA ASN A 296 9.04 -15.06 -15.60
C ASN A 296 9.38 -15.68 -14.23
N ILE A 297 10.25 -16.69 -14.20
CA ILE A 297 10.62 -17.40 -12.98
C ILE A 297 12.00 -16.95 -12.52
N ILE A 298 12.08 -16.44 -11.29
CA ILE A 298 13.33 -16.11 -10.62
C ILE A 298 13.55 -17.06 -9.46
N VAL A 299 14.71 -17.73 -9.46
CA VAL A 299 15.10 -18.67 -8.42
C VAL A 299 16.27 -18.10 -7.64
N GLY A 300 16.08 -17.93 -6.35
CA GLY A 300 17.14 -17.56 -5.42
C GLY A 300 17.29 -18.59 -4.31
N SER A 301 18.43 -18.54 -3.65
CA SER A 301 18.69 -19.39 -2.49
C SER A 301 19.19 -18.54 -1.33
N THR A 302 18.84 -18.95 -0.12
CA THR A 302 19.32 -18.34 1.12
C THR A 302 19.98 -19.40 1.99
N LEU A 303 21.12 -19.07 2.59
CA LEU A 303 21.78 -19.98 3.52
C LEU A 303 21.35 -19.68 4.96
N ASP A 304 20.84 -20.69 5.66
CA ASP A 304 20.46 -20.62 7.08
C ASP A 304 21.03 -21.83 7.83
N THR A 305 21.98 -21.57 8.73
CA THR A 305 22.67 -22.62 9.48
C THR A 305 21.76 -23.34 10.47
N SER A 306 20.63 -22.74 10.86
CA SER A 306 19.64 -23.40 11.72
C SER A 306 18.85 -24.49 10.99
N MET A 307 18.95 -24.54 9.66
CA MET A 307 18.21 -25.46 8.78
C MET A 307 19.08 -26.61 8.24
N GLU A 308 20.19 -26.96 8.89
CA GLU A 308 21.01 -28.11 8.47
C GLU A 308 20.16 -29.41 8.49
N GLY A 309 20.16 -30.16 7.38
CA GLY A 309 19.31 -31.34 7.21
C GLY A 309 17.86 -31.04 6.77
N MET A 310 17.44 -29.77 6.74
CA MET A 310 16.11 -29.33 6.31
C MET A 310 16.19 -28.40 5.10
N MET A 311 15.10 -28.33 4.34
CA MET A 311 14.95 -27.38 3.24
C MET A 311 13.59 -26.69 3.35
N ARG A 312 13.56 -25.37 3.19
CA ARG A 312 12.32 -24.59 3.03
C ARG A 312 12.25 -24.01 1.64
N VAL A 313 11.11 -24.16 0.99
CA VAL A 313 10.82 -23.57 -0.32
C VAL A 313 9.66 -22.59 -0.14
N SER A 314 9.87 -21.35 -0.55
CA SER A 314 8.85 -20.29 -0.53
C SER A 314 8.61 -19.84 -1.96
N VAL A 315 7.34 -19.80 -2.36
CA VAL A 315 6.92 -19.42 -3.71
C VAL A 315 6.01 -18.21 -3.59
N VAL A 316 6.35 -17.12 -4.28
CA VAL A 316 5.50 -15.94 -4.43
C VAL A 316 5.08 -15.86 -5.90
N ALA A 317 3.80 -16.08 -6.15
CA ALA A 317 3.20 -15.99 -7.47
C ALA A 317 2.56 -14.60 -7.65
N THR A 318 2.87 -13.91 -8.74
CA THR A 318 2.44 -12.54 -9.04
C THR A 318 1.74 -12.47 -10.39
N GLY A 319 0.85 -11.49 -10.58
CA GLY A 319 0.15 -11.30 -11.87
C GLY A 319 -1.06 -12.22 -12.08
N ILE A 320 -1.65 -12.73 -10.99
CA ILE A 320 -2.68 -13.78 -10.98
C ILE A 320 -4.03 -13.32 -11.58
N ASP A 321 -4.33 -12.02 -11.57
CA ASP A 321 -5.62 -11.46 -12.02
C ASP A 321 -5.50 -10.55 -13.26
N ALA A 322 -4.41 -10.66 -14.03
CA ALA A 322 -4.21 -9.82 -15.21
C ALA A 322 -5.17 -10.14 -16.39
N VAL A 323 -6.16 -11.02 -16.19
CA VAL A 323 -7.11 -11.46 -17.22
C VAL A 323 -8.46 -10.74 -17.13
N ASP A 324 -8.82 -10.12 -15.99
CA ASP A 324 -10.14 -9.44 -15.81
C ASP A 324 -10.07 -7.90 -15.78
N VAL A 325 -8.89 -7.28 -15.79
CA VAL A 325 -8.73 -5.83 -15.91
C VAL A 325 -8.66 -5.40 -17.38
N ASN A 326 -9.76 -5.62 -18.11
CA ASN A 326 -9.96 -5.05 -19.45
C ASN A 326 -10.92 -3.85 -19.39
N SER A 327 -10.81 -3.03 -18.35
CA SER A 327 -11.51 -1.75 -18.21
C SER A 327 -10.65 -0.81 -17.37
N ASP A 328 -10.38 0.35 -17.93
CA ASP A 328 -9.52 1.44 -17.43
C ASP A 328 -8.02 1.24 -17.59
N MET A 329 -7.56 1.55 -18.81
CA MET A 329 -6.16 1.89 -19.09
C MET A 329 -5.64 2.88 -18.03
N PRO A 330 -4.55 2.56 -17.31
CA PRO A 330 -3.83 3.54 -16.52
C PRO A 330 -3.40 4.69 -17.44
N LEU A 331 -3.72 5.92 -17.04
CA LEU A 331 -3.34 7.11 -17.80
C LEU A 331 -1.82 7.10 -18.03
N PRO A 332 -1.34 7.24 -19.27
CA PRO A 332 0.08 7.17 -19.57
C PRO A 332 0.84 8.26 -18.80
N ARG A 333 1.89 7.84 -18.08
CA ARG A 333 2.84 8.73 -17.39
C ARG A 333 3.36 9.78 -18.39
N ARG A 334 3.21 11.06 -18.04
CA ARG A 334 3.80 12.19 -18.77
C ARG A 334 5.32 12.16 -18.59
N SER A 335 6.08 12.09 -19.68
CA SER A 335 7.54 12.22 -19.61
C SER A 335 7.94 13.64 -19.19
N LEU A 336 8.95 13.77 -18.34
CA LEU A 336 9.47 15.03 -17.78
C LEU A 336 10.11 15.99 -18.81
N ALA A 337 10.09 15.65 -20.10
CA ALA A 337 10.79 16.38 -21.15
C ALA A 337 9.91 17.37 -21.95
N GLU A 338 8.60 17.49 -21.68
CA GLU A 338 7.70 18.36 -22.47
C GLU A 338 7.18 19.61 -21.73
N PRO A 339 7.33 20.81 -22.31
CA PRO A 339 6.86 22.07 -21.71
C PRO A 339 5.33 22.19 -21.70
N LEU A 340 4.81 22.83 -20.65
CA LEU A 340 3.39 23.07 -20.39
C LEU A 340 2.74 23.91 -21.50
N LYS A 341 1.76 23.34 -22.21
CA LYS A 341 0.78 24.14 -22.96
C LYS A 341 -0.37 24.53 -22.02
N GLN A 342 -0.59 25.83 -21.85
CA GLN A 342 -1.73 26.38 -21.13
C GLN A 342 -3.03 26.06 -21.90
N PRO A 343 -4.13 25.68 -21.21
CA PRO A 343 -5.42 25.52 -21.87
C PRO A 343 -5.99 26.90 -22.24
N GLU A 344 -6.21 27.12 -23.53
CA GLU A 344 -7.04 28.22 -24.03
C GLU A 344 -8.47 28.04 -23.48
N ALA A 345 -8.98 29.09 -22.83
CA ALA A 345 -10.35 29.16 -22.35
C ALA A 345 -11.32 29.12 -23.55
N ALA A 346 -12.10 28.04 -23.65
CA ALA A 346 -13.23 27.96 -24.56
C ALA A 346 -14.34 28.89 -24.05
N THR A 347 -14.57 29.99 -24.76
CA THR A 347 -15.74 30.85 -24.61
C THR A 347 -16.98 30.12 -25.13
N GLU A 348 -17.84 29.64 -24.24
CA GLU A 348 -19.22 29.28 -24.58
C GLU A 348 -20.08 30.55 -24.64
N ALA A 349 -20.60 30.83 -25.83
CA ALA A 349 -21.58 31.87 -26.08
C ALA A 349 -22.98 31.38 -25.62
N SER A 350 -23.59 32.12 -24.70
CA SER A 350 -25.00 31.93 -24.31
C SER A 350 -25.87 32.94 -25.08
N GLU A 351 -26.71 32.43 -25.98
CA GLU A 351 -27.80 33.17 -26.62
C GLU A 351 -28.99 33.28 -25.64
N ALA A 352 -29.42 34.52 -25.38
CA ALA A 352 -30.70 34.82 -24.74
C ALA A 352 -31.75 35.17 -25.81
N PRO A 353 -33.03 34.76 -25.64
CA PRO A 353 -34.13 35.47 -26.27
C PRO A 353 -34.84 36.37 -25.25
N ALA A 354 -35.03 37.61 -25.66
CA ALA A 354 -35.82 38.63 -24.97
C ALA A 354 -37.32 38.42 -25.19
N ALA A 355 -38.13 38.68 -24.16
CA ALA A 355 -39.56 38.97 -24.33
C ALA A 355 -40.06 40.01 -23.29
N ALA A 356 -40.27 41.22 -23.82
CA ALA A 356 -41.29 42.23 -23.54
C ALA A 356 -41.84 42.48 -22.12
N VAL A 357 -41.65 43.72 -21.69
CA VAL A 357 -42.40 44.44 -20.65
C VAL A 357 -43.83 44.80 -21.10
N ALA A 358 -44.81 44.61 -20.22
CA ALA A 358 -46.06 45.38 -20.21
C ALA A 358 -46.59 45.49 -18.76
N ALA A 359 -46.73 46.73 -18.30
CA ALA A 359 -47.22 47.06 -16.97
C ALA A 359 -48.76 47.08 -16.96
N THR A 360 -49.38 46.54 -15.90
CA THR A 360 -50.69 47.02 -15.44
C THR A 360 -50.81 46.77 -13.93
N ALA A 361 -51.06 47.86 -13.19
CA ALA A 361 -51.30 47.86 -11.76
C ALA A 361 -52.78 47.58 -11.46
N VAL A 362 -53.06 46.68 -10.51
CA VAL A 362 -54.26 46.73 -9.65
C VAL A 362 -53.90 46.15 -8.28
N ALA A 363 -54.31 46.86 -7.23
CA ALA A 363 -54.11 46.53 -5.83
C ALA A 363 -55.03 45.41 -5.34
N SER A 364 -54.54 44.59 -4.41
CA SER A 364 -55.34 44.00 -3.33
C SER A 364 -54.44 43.44 -2.22
N GLU A 365 -54.82 43.76 -0.99
CA GLU A 365 -54.23 43.40 0.29
C GLU A 365 -54.13 41.89 0.51
N ALA A 366 -53.01 41.44 1.10
CA ALA A 366 -52.97 40.30 2.00
C ALA A 366 -51.67 40.36 2.83
N SER A 367 -51.82 40.63 4.11
CA SER A 367 -50.80 40.62 5.16
C SER A 367 -50.31 39.19 5.44
N GLU A 368 -49.00 38.98 5.44
CA GLU A 368 -48.35 37.80 6.02
C GLU A 368 -48.35 37.89 7.56
N PRO A 369 -48.64 36.80 8.30
CA PRO A 369 -48.53 36.82 9.76
C PRO A 369 -47.07 36.66 10.19
N SER A 370 -46.59 37.64 10.96
CA SER A 370 -45.33 37.61 11.68
C SER A 370 -45.37 36.59 12.82
N PHE A 371 -44.51 35.58 12.74
CA PHE A 371 -44.33 34.52 13.74
C PHE A 371 -43.48 34.97 14.95
N PHE A 372 -43.71 36.20 15.43
CA PHE A 372 -42.98 36.83 16.54
C PHE A 372 -43.94 37.68 17.37
N ASP A 373 -45.01 37.08 17.90
CA ASP A 373 -45.77 37.70 19.01
C ASP A 373 -46.61 36.69 19.80
N THR A 374 -46.05 35.53 20.17
CA THR A 374 -46.65 34.67 21.22
C THR A 374 -45.60 33.73 21.84
N ALA A 375 -44.66 34.29 22.61
CA ALA A 375 -43.76 33.50 23.48
C ALA A 375 -43.28 34.29 24.69
N GLN A 376 -44.15 35.11 25.28
CA GLN A 376 -43.88 35.82 26.53
C GLN A 376 -45.15 35.91 27.37
N THR A 377 -45.63 34.76 27.83
CA THR A 377 -46.42 34.56 29.08
C THR A 377 -46.88 33.11 29.09
N THR A 378 -46.08 32.24 29.71
CA THR A 378 -46.43 30.94 30.35
C THR A 378 -45.14 30.12 30.45
N ALA A 379 -44.23 30.53 31.34
CA ALA A 379 -43.02 29.79 31.70
C ALA A 379 -42.61 30.18 33.13
N ALA A 380 -43.55 30.03 34.04
CA ALA A 380 -43.35 29.99 35.47
C ALA A 380 -44.59 29.25 36.01
N GLU A 381 -44.38 28.20 36.80
CA GLU A 381 -45.38 27.24 37.29
C GLU A 381 -45.73 26.11 36.30
N GLU A 382 -44.89 25.07 36.25
CA GLU A 382 -45.27 23.64 36.11
C GLU A 382 -44.06 22.77 35.69
N THR A 383 -43.07 22.60 36.57
CA THR A 383 -42.09 21.48 36.46
C THR A 383 -41.58 21.01 37.83
N ASP A 384 -42.46 20.88 38.82
CA ASP A 384 -42.09 20.37 40.17
C ASP A 384 -42.75 19.04 40.56
N ASN A 385 -43.42 18.33 39.63
CA ASN A 385 -44.18 17.10 39.95
C ASN A 385 -43.88 15.88 39.06
N PHE A 386 -42.64 15.69 38.59
CA PHE A 386 -42.30 14.49 37.78
C PHE A 386 -41.10 13.67 38.27
N PHE A 387 -40.61 13.90 39.50
CA PHE A 387 -39.47 13.14 40.06
C PHE A 387 -39.75 12.49 41.42
N ASN A 388 -41.02 12.34 41.82
CA ASN A 388 -41.39 11.83 43.14
C ASN A 388 -42.26 10.57 43.14
N GLU A 389 -42.21 9.76 42.07
CA GLU A 389 -43.03 8.54 41.98
C GLU A 389 -42.24 7.34 41.49
N PHE A 390 -41.18 6.96 42.22
CA PHE A 390 -40.58 5.62 42.16
C PHE A 390 -39.78 5.30 43.43
N ASN A 391 -40.41 5.49 44.61
CA ASN A 391 -39.81 5.05 45.87
C ASN A 391 -40.88 4.46 46.80
N ASP A 392 -41.44 3.32 46.39
CA ASP A 392 -42.07 2.40 47.35
C ASP A 392 -42.06 0.97 46.78
N THR A 393 -41.01 0.21 47.08
CA THR A 393 -41.05 -1.25 47.21
C THR A 393 -39.83 -1.68 48.01
N SER A 394 -40.11 -2.32 49.13
CA SER A 394 -39.17 -2.89 50.09
C SER A 394 -38.18 -3.85 49.46
N ASP A 395 -36.87 -3.62 49.66
CA ASP A 395 -35.89 -4.70 49.65
C ASP A 395 -34.87 -4.51 50.78
N ASP A 396 -34.61 -5.61 51.48
CA ASP A 396 -34.03 -5.70 52.82
C ASP A 396 -32.56 -6.13 52.69
N LEU A 397 -31.64 -5.18 52.43
CA LEU A 397 -30.21 -5.46 52.30
C LEU A 397 -29.35 -4.54 53.20
N PRO A 398 -28.38 -5.07 53.97
CA PRO A 398 -27.53 -4.26 54.84
C PRO A 398 -26.49 -3.45 54.06
N PRO A 399 -26.08 -2.27 54.58
CA PRO A 399 -25.15 -1.37 53.91
C PRO A 399 -23.71 -1.93 53.84
N PRO A 400 -22.91 -1.55 52.82
CA PRO A 400 -21.54 -2.01 52.64
C PRO A 400 -20.63 -1.54 53.79
N ALA A 401 -19.85 -2.48 54.34
CA ALA A 401 -19.02 -2.33 55.53
C ALA A 401 -17.64 -1.65 55.30
N TYR A 402 -17.52 -0.75 54.33
CA TYR A 402 -16.25 -0.07 54.08
C TYR A 402 -16.45 1.41 53.75
N GLN A 403 -16.05 2.27 54.69
CA GLN A 403 -15.84 3.71 54.48
C GLN A 403 -14.34 3.97 54.61
N PRO A 404 -13.66 4.50 53.57
CA PRO A 404 -12.26 4.88 53.71
C PRO A 404 -12.15 6.12 54.61
N GLU A 405 -11.45 5.96 55.74
CA GLU A 405 -11.00 7.07 56.59
C GLU A 405 -10.01 7.93 55.81
N THR A 406 -10.28 9.25 55.77
CA THR A 406 -9.33 10.25 55.29
C THR A 406 -8.37 10.55 56.43
N GLU A 407 -7.18 9.94 56.36
CA GLU A 407 -6.09 10.23 57.29
C GLU A 407 -5.50 11.61 57.00
N ALA A 408 -5.51 12.47 58.02
CA ALA A 408 -4.97 13.81 57.97
C ALA A 408 -3.44 13.79 57.83
N ALA A 409 -2.91 14.34 56.74
CA ALA A 409 -1.49 14.65 56.59
C ALA A 409 -1.18 16.04 57.21
N PRO A 410 -0.01 16.23 57.85
CA PRO A 410 0.28 17.42 58.65
C PRO A 410 0.57 18.65 57.79
N ALA A 411 0.15 19.80 58.31
CA ALA A 411 0.42 21.13 57.78
C ALA A 411 1.92 21.43 57.68
N GLN A 412 2.38 21.78 56.49
CA GLN A 412 3.59 22.59 56.27
C GLN A 412 3.15 23.86 55.55
N ALA A 413 2.86 24.89 56.36
CA ALA A 413 2.57 26.24 55.91
C ALA A 413 3.87 27.05 55.95
N GLU A 414 4.71 26.92 54.92
CA GLU A 414 5.73 27.92 54.58
C GLU A 414 5.91 27.88 53.04
N SER A 415 5.98 29.08 52.41
CA SER A 415 6.28 29.35 50.98
C SER A 415 5.12 29.59 49.98
N ILE A 416 4.06 30.33 50.35
CA ILE A 416 3.15 30.95 49.34
C ILE A 416 3.40 32.45 49.14
N GLU A 417 4.02 33.16 50.09
CA GLU A 417 4.27 34.61 49.96
C GLU A 417 5.45 34.98 49.04
N ALA A 418 6.30 34.03 48.66
CA ALA A 418 7.47 34.30 47.80
C ALA A 418 7.18 34.20 46.29
N ILE A 419 5.99 33.73 45.89
CA ILE A 419 5.65 33.54 44.47
C ILE A 419 4.83 34.72 43.94
N GLU A 420 4.15 35.49 44.80
CA GLU A 420 3.32 36.63 44.37
C GLU A 420 4.12 37.88 43.97
N GLU A 421 5.36 38.06 44.44
CA GLU A 421 6.20 39.19 44.04
C GLU A 421 6.86 39.00 42.65
N ASP A 422 7.09 37.77 42.20
CA ASP A 422 7.76 37.47 40.92
C ASP A 422 6.80 37.46 39.70
N VAL A 423 5.49 37.24 39.90
CA VAL A 423 4.50 37.35 38.81
C VAL A 423 4.15 38.80 38.45
N ALA A 424 4.45 39.77 39.32
CA ALA A 424 4.18 41.18 39.06
C ALA A 424 5.23 41.87 38.15
N GLN A 425 6.38 41.23 37.89
CA GLN A 425 7.45 41.77 37.04
C GLN A 425 7.63 41.06 35.69
N PHE A 426 6.81 40.05 35.38
CA PHE A 426 6.90 39.33 34.12
C PHE A 426 6.12 40.04 33.00
N VAL A 427 6.84 40.70 32.08
CA VAL A 427 6.27 41.30 30.86
C VAL A 427 6.47 40.35 29.68
N ALA A 428 5.39 39.77 29.17
CA ALA A 428 5.42 38.87 28.01
C ALA A 428 5.80 39.65 26.71
N PRO A 429 6.71 39.11 25.87
CA PRO A 429 7.10 39.76 24.63
C PRO A 429 5.92 39.80 23.64
N GLN A 430 5.56 40.99 23.15
CA GLN A 430 4.53 41.15 22.14
C GLN A 430 5.02 40.73 20.76
N ALA A 431 4.17 40.01 20.02
CA ALA A 431 4.43 39.64 18.63
C ALA A 431 4.54 40.92 17.76
N PRO A 432 5.53 41.01 16.86
CA PRO A 432 5.65 42.16 15.96
C PRO A 432 4.47 42.23 14.99
N THR A 433 4.05 43.46 14.67
CA THR A 433 2.97 43.75 13.72
C THR A 433 3.22 43.10 12.35
N PRO A 434 2.18 42.55 11.68
CA PRO A 434 2.32 41.95 10.35
C PRO A 434 2.94 42.93 9.35
N GLY A 435 4.01 42.52 8.67
CA GLY A 435 4.63 43.28 7.58
C GLY A 435 5.99 43.93 7.87
N THR A 436 6.52 43.85 9.08
CA THR A 436 7.90 44.27 9.38
C THR A 436 8.85 43.07 9.40
N PRO A 437 9.90 43.01 8.55
CA PRO A 437 10.83 41.89 8.54
C PRO A 437 11.61 41.81 9.86
N SER A 438 11.83 40.59 10.34
CA SER A 438 12.57 40.37 11.59
C SER A 438 14.01 40.88 11.49
N PRO A 439 14.65 41.25 12.63
CA PRO A 439 16.05 41.69 12.65
C PRO A 439 17.01 40.67 12.02
N GLU A 440 16.73 39.37 12.16
CA GLU A 440 17.50 38.30 11.53
C GLU A 440 17.31 38.25 10.00
N ALA A 441 16.11 38.52 9.49
CA ALA A 441 15.86 38.60 8.05
C ALA A 441 16.62 39.78 7.41
N MET A 442 16.68 40.91 8.11
CA MET A 442 17.46 42.08 7.69
C MET A 442 18.98 41.78 7.69
N ALA A 443 19.48 41.05 8.68
CA ALA A 443 20.88 40.64 8.75
C ALA A 443 21.27 39.68 7.61
N ARG A 444 20.39 38.73 7.26
CA ARG A 444 20.60 37.81 6.12
C ARG A 444 20.59 38.56 4.78
N LEU A 445 19.72 39.55 4.62
CA LEU A 445 19.67 40.38 3.42
C LEU A 445 20.95 41.21 3.27
N GLN A 446 21.44 41.81 4.36
CA GLN A 446 22.70 42.58 4.35
C GLN A 446 23.92 41.70 4.03
N ALA A 447 23.96 40.47 4.54
CA ALA A 447 25.00 39.50 4.22
C ALA A 447 24.96 39.07 2.73
N ALA A 448 23.77 38.90 2.15
CA ALA A 448 23.60 38.55 0.74
C ALA A 448 24.00 39.70 -0.21
N VAL A 449 23.75 40.95 0.18
CA VAL A 449 24.15 42.13 -0.59
C VAL A 449 25.67 42.36 -0.57
N HIS A 450 26.35 41.97 0.52
CA HIS A 450 27.80 42.09 0.65
C HIS A 450 28.60 40.94 0.02
N ASN A 451 27.99 39.79 -0.27
CA ASN A 451 28.67 38.59 -0.79
C ASN A 451 28.41 38.32 -2.29
N VAL A 452 28.43 39.37 -3.13
CA VAL A 452 28.41 39.20 -4.60
C VAL A 452 29.85 39.27 -5.15
N PRO A 453 30.52 38.13 -5.41
CA PRO A 453 31.72 38.11 -6.24
C PRO A 453 31.38 38.39 -7.71
N GLY A 454 32.29 39.10 -8.37
CA GLY A 454 32.13 39.75 -9.67
C GLY A 454 31.64 38.87 -10.82
N ARG A 455 30.89 39.55 -11.69
CA ARG A 455 30.37 39.11 -12.98
C ARG A 455 31.53 38.90 -13.97
N GLU A 456 31.92 37.66 -14.19
CA GLU A 456 32.85 37.30 -15.28
C GLU A 456 32.11 37.21 -16.62
N VAL A 457 32.71 37.85 -17.61
CA VAL A 457 32.29 37.93 -19.00
C VAL A 457 32.58 36.59 -19.67
N ARG A 458 31.55 35.97 -20.26
CA ARG A 458 31.70 34.73 -21.03
C ARG A 458 32.18 35.08 -22.44
N GLU A 459 33.43 34.71 -22.73
CA GLU A 459 34.11 34.89 -24.01
C GLU A 459 33.60 33.84 -25.03
N GLU A 460 33.21 34.31 -26.22
CA GLU A 460 32.79 33.48 -27.36
C GLU A 460 34.00 32.83 -28.05
N ALA A 461 33.86 31.56 -28.43
CA ALA A 461 34.79 30.86 -29.33
C ALA A 461 34.09 30.48 -30.66
N PRO A 462 34.82 30.40 -31.79
CA PRO A 462 34.31 30.82 -33.10
C PRO A 462 33.77 29.69 -33.99
N GLN A 463 32.95 30.10 -34.96
CA GLN A 463 32.42 29.33 -36.10
C GLN A 463 33.52 28.89 -37.07
N PRO A 464 33.30 27.81 -37.86
CA PRO A 464 33.92 27.68 -39.17
C PRO A 464 32.90 27.97 -40.29
N ALA A 465 33.28 28.88 -41.19
CA ALA A 465 32.58 29.17 -42.43
C ALA A 465 33.25 28.48 -43.64
N THR A 466 32.42 27.80 -44.43
CA THR A 466 32.37 27.70 -45.91
C THR A 466 33.67 27.65 -46.75
N ASP A 467 33.74 26.66 -47.66
CA ASP A 467 34.02 26.99 -49.07
C ASP A 467 33.42 26.00 -50.09
N LYS A 468 32.96 26.56 -51.22
CA LYS A 468 32.26 25.98 -52.40
C LYS A 468 33.28 25.74 -53.56
N PRO A 469 32.89 25.50 -54.84
CA PRO A 469 31.98 24.52 -55.47
C PRO A 469 32.63 23.81 -56.71
N ARG A 470 31.95 22.87 -57.39
CA ARG A 470 32.12 22.66 -58.85
C ARG A 470 30.92 21.95 -59.52
N PHE A 471 30.55 22.50 -60.68
CA PHE A 471 29.62 22.11 -61.76
C PHE A 471 29.53 20.58 -62.03
N GLY A 472 28.49 19.99 -62.65
CA GLY A 472 27.35 20.48 -63.42
C GLY A 472 26.99 19.46 -64.54
N ILE A 473 25.79 18.87 -64.47
CA ILE A 473 24.81 18.53 -65.53
C ILE A 473 25.29 17.98 -66.91
N ASN A 474 24.99 16.70 -67.20
CA ASN A 474 24.29 16.14 -68.40
C ASN A 474 24.68 14.67 -68.67
N SER A 475 23.70 13.75 -68.59
CA SER A 475 23.04 13.08 -69.75
C SER A 475 23.62 11.65 -69.94
N LEU A 476 22.88 10.57 -69.69
CA LEU A 476 21.77 10.03 -70.51
C LEU A 476 22.06 10.07 -72.02
N ILE A 477 23.13 9.39 -72.46
CA ILE A 477 23.27 8.88 -73.83
C ILE A 477 24.35 7.78 -73.86
N ASN A 478 24.00 6.64 -74.48
CA ASN A 478 24.77 5.40 -74.72
C ASN A 478 24.99 4.50 -73.48
N ARG A 479 24.39 3.32 -73.28
CA ARG A 479 23.79 2.30 -74.16
C ARG A 479 24.62 1.97 -75.40
N MET A 480 25.52 0.99 -75.27
CA MET A 480 26.06 0.07 -76.29
C MET A 480 27.29 -0.57 -75.63
N THR A 481 27.29 -1.79 -75.12
CA THR A 481 27.21 -3.11 -75.80
C THR A 481 26.97 -4.17 -74.70
N GLY A 482 25.88 -4.95 -74.67
CA GLY A 482 25.68 -6.21 -75.43
C GLY A 482 26.39 -7.38 -74.74
N HIS A 483 25.74 -8.20 -73.88
CA HIS A 483 25.15 -9.55 -74.13
C HIS A 483 25.43 -10.39 -72.83
N SER A 484 24.69 -11.40 -72.36
CA SER A 484 23.44 -12.09 -72.74
C SER A 484 23.14 -13.21 -71.70
N GLU A 485 21.84 -13.47 -71.48
CA GLU A 485 21.16 -14.74 -71.07
C GLU A 485 21.37 -15.30 -69.64
N SER A 486 20.37 -15.83 -68.91
CA SER A 486 19.07 -16.49 -69.19
C SER A 486 18.26 -16.54 -67.85
N GLY A 487 16.93 -16.52 -67.73
CA GLY A 487 15.79 -16.52 -68.65
C GLY A 487 14.48 -16.15 -67.89
N HIS A 488 13.48 -15.73 -68.68
CA HIS A 488 12.10 -15.36 -68.32
C HIS A 488 11.28 -16.59 -67.80
N GLU A 489 10.08 -16.50 -67.20
CA GLU A 489 8.87 -15.75 -67.57
C GLU A 489 7.91 -15.47 -66.40
N THR A 490 7.26 -14.31 -66.50
CA THR A 490 6.14 -13.75 -65.71
C THR A 490 4.79 -14.39 -66.11
N PRO A 491 3.67 -14.14 -65.40
CA PRO A 491 2.78 -13.10 -65.91
C PRO A 491 1.95 -12.29 -64.88
N ALA A 492 1.33 -11.25 -65.44
CA ALA A 492 0.49 -10.17 -64.93
C ALA A 492 -0.71 -10.50 -64.01
N GLN A 493 -0.96 -9.55 -63.10
CA GLN A 493 -2.20 -8.79 -62.83
C GLN A 493 -3.58 -9.48 -63.01
N GLN A 494 -4.33 -9.68 -61.90
CA GLN A 494 -5.81 -9.73 -61.92
C GLN A 494 -6.46 -9.46 -60.54
N VAL A 495 -7.42 -8.53 -60.58
CA VAL A 495 -8.66 -8.32 -59.80
C VAL A 495 -8.86 -9.06 -58.46
N ARG A 496 -9.07 -8.26 -57.40
CA ARG A 496 -9.47 -8.67 -56.05
C ARG A 496 -10.96 -9.08 -56.02
N GLN A 497 -11.24 -10.36 -55.77
CA GLN A 497 -12.56 -10.88 -55.37
C GLN A 497 -12.47 -11.51 -53.98
N GLN A 498 -13.47 -11.23 -53.13
CA GLN A 498 -13.61 -11.73 -51.75
C GLN A 498 -14.00 -13.22 -51.72
N PRO A 499 -13.58 -14.00 -50.71
CA PRO A 499 -14.22 -15.27 -50.36
C PRO A 499 -15.28 -15.14 -49.23
N PRO A 500 -16.24 -16.07 -49.15
CA PRO A 500 -17.56 -15.87 -48.52
C PRO A 500 -17.67 -16.31 -47.06
N VAL A 501 -18.70 -15.74 -46.42
CA VAL A 501 -19.22 -16.00 -45.08
C VAL A 501 -19.86 -17.41 -45.02
N GLN A 502 -19.52 -18.20 -44.01
CA GLN A 502 -20.27 -19.41 -43.63
C GLN A 502 -21.05 -19.15 -42.34
N SER A 503 -22.37 -19.36 -42.41
CA SER A 503 -23.33 -19.31 -41.32
C SER A 503 -23.46 -20.68 -40.63
N PRO A 504 -23.93 -20.74 -39.37
CA PRO A 504 -23.79 -21.91 -38.51
C PRO A 504 -24.87 -22.97 -38.74
N ALA A 505 -24.53 -24.22 -38.44
CA ALA A 505 -25.45 -25.35 -38.39
C ALA A 505 -25.97 -25.57 -36.94
N VAL A 506 -27.24 -25.95 -36.86
CA VAL A 506 -28.05 -26.22 -35.67
C VAL A 506 -28.15 -27.73 -35.46
N GLU A 507 -27.99 -28.21 -34.22
CA GLU A 507 -28.60 -29.40 -33.57
C GLU A 507 -27.85 -29.63 -32.23
N ALA A 508 -28.42 -29.95 -31.07
CA ALA A 508 -29.78 -30.33 -30.68
C ALA A 508 -29.98 -30.03 -29.18
N GLU A 509 -31.24 -29.81 -28.79
CA GLU A 509 -31.71 -29.58 -27.41
C GLU A 509 -31.43 -30.79 -26.50
N ALA A 510 -30.94 -30.51 -25.28
CA ALA A 510 -30.90 -31.45 -24.16
C ALA A 510 -31.75 -30.91 -23.00
N ASP A 511 -32.54 -31.84 -22.46
CA ASP A 511 -33.69 -31.73 -21.56
C ASP A 511 -33.35 -31.24 -20.12
N PRO A 512 -34.06 -30.25 -19.54
CA PRO A 512 -33.74 -29.68 -18.22
C PRO A 512 -34.47 -30.35 -17.04
N GLU A 513 -34.36 -31.67 -16.85
CA GLU A 513 -34.92 -32.37 -15.67
C GLU A 513 -34.01 -33.44 -15.02
N GLN A 514 -32.68 -33.35 -15.12
CA GLN A 514 -31.78 -34.38 -14.54
C GLN A 514 -30.66 -33.92 -13.59
N GLU A 515 -30.72 -32.71 -13.00
CA GLU A 515 -29.84 -32.36 -11.89
C GLU A 515 -30.61 -32.29 -10.56
N ARG A 516 -31.08 -33.47 -10.11
CA ARG A 516 -31.44 -33.70 -8.72
C ARG A 516 -30.22 -34.24 -7.97
N VAL A 517 -29.69 -33.38 -7.11
CA VAL A 517 -28.72 -33.62 -6.04
C VAL A 517 -28.93 -34.97 -5.35
N GLU A 518 -28.00 -35.92 -5.53
CA GLU A 518 -27.92 -37.14 -4.73
C GLU A 518 -27.22 -36.85 -3.39
N ILE A 519 -28.00 -36.86 -2.31
CA ILE A 519 -27.51 -36.79 -0.94
C ILE A 519 -26.98 -38.18 -0.54
N PRO A 520 -25.73 -38.31 -0.06
CA PRO A 520 -25.15 -39.59 0.37
C PRO A 520 -25.95 -40.29 1.49
N ALA A 521 -26.08 -41.61 1.39
CA ALA A 521 -26.98 -42.45 2.19
C ALA A 521 -26.71 -42.51 3.71
N PHE A 522 -25.64 -41.89 4.23
CA PHE A 522 -25.35 -41.88 5.67
C PHE A 522 -26.08 -40.77 6.45
N LEU A 523 -26.67 -39.78 5.78
CA LEU A 523 -27.40 -38.65 6.40
C LEU A 523 -28.89 -38.94 6.69
N ARG A 524 -29.40 -40.16 6.43
CA ARG A 524 -30.84 -40.48 6.56
C ARG A 524 -31.31 -40.98 7.93
N ARG A 525 -30.53 -40.89 8.99
CA ARG A 525 -31.00 -41.27 10.34
C ARG A 525 -30.50 -40.34 11.42
N GLN A 526 -31.26 -39.26 11.66
CA GLN A 526 -31.56 -38.73 13.00
C GLN A 526 -32.55 -37.56 12.84
N ALA A 527 -33.83 -37.89 12.70
CA ALA A 527 -34.95 -37.02 13.01
C ALA A 527 -36.21 -37.88 13.06
N ASN A 528 -36.46 -38.47 14.22
CA ASN A 528 -37.77 -38.84 14.72
C ASN A 528 -37.70 -38.92 16.24
#